data_AF-A0A3M7N9D9-F1
#
_entry.id   AF-A0A3M7N9D9-F1
#
_cell.length_a   1.000
_cell.length_b   1.000
_cell.length_c   1.000
_cell.angle_alpha   90.00
_cell.angle_beta   90.00
_cell.angle_gamma   90.00
#
_symmetry.space_group_name_H-M   'P 1'
#
loop_
_entity.id
_entity.type
_entity.pdbx_description
1 polymer ?
#
loop_
_entity_poly.entity_id
_entity_poly.type
_entity_poly.pdbx_seq_one_letter_code
_entity_poly.pdbx_strand_id
1 'polypeptide(L)'
;MGSGLGSCAEVPTKETVIDEAAIDEAAIDEAAIDEAAIDEAAIDEAAIDEAATDEAAIDEAATDEAATDEAATDEAATDETATDETATDEATTDDTTATEEVAGALDAATEAVVELADTVNFTVTYFPYQLNPEATKEGEDKYEWYKKSKYGDSNDKMSMYVTLMSAYGQSAGINYKFGGIVANTLDAHRVVQHFQEKQGPEVADKIINSLYSQYFENEKHPSSDQTLLTATTAAGIPDSEARSFIEDRYDGLFDVKNKIQEQAHNGVDSVPYIVFEGRRRDITLIGAKEVEEYEKALAQIVKESD
;
A
#
# COMPACT_ATOMS: atom_id res chain seq x y z
N MET A 1 -45.28 56.60 -0.67
CA MET A 1 -44.39 57.25 0.31
C MET A 1 -44.43 56.33 1.53
N GLY A 2 -43.48 55.40 1.76
CA GLY A 2 -42.02 55.56 1.78
C GLY A 2 -41.61 55.77 3.25
N SER A 3 -40.61 55.12 3.85
CA SER A 3 -39.60 54.13 3.39
C SER A 3 -39.32 53.18 4.59
N GLY A 4 -38.65 52.02 4.52
CA GLY A 4 -37.30 51.73 4.01
C GLY A 4 -36.40 51.28 5.18
N LEU A 5 -35.35 50.47 4.92
CA LEU A 5 -34.50 49.76 5.91
C LEU A 5 -35.22 48.60 6.65
N GLY A 6 -34.67 47.39 6.78
CA GLY A 6 -33.41 46.83 6.26
C GLY A 6 -32.42 46.52 7.39
N SER A 7 -32.32 45.24 7.74
CA SER A 7 -31.28 44.70 8.63
C SER A 7 -30.74 43.43 8.00
N CYS A 8 -29.46 43.43 7.63
CA CYS A 8 -28.75 42.19 7.34
C CYS A 8 -28.56 41.41 8.64
N ALA A 9 -28.46 40.09 8.54
CA ALA A 9 -27.89 39.25 9.57
C ALA A 9 -26.63 38.62 8.97
N GLU A 10 -25.50 38.72 9.68
CA GLU A 10 -24.27 38.04 9.30
C GLU A 10 -24.46 36.53 9.45
N VAL A 11 -24.09 35.77 8.42
CA VAL A 11 -23.91 34.32 8.51
C VAL A 11 -22.44 34.09 8.86
N PRO A 12 -22.11 33.39 9.95
CA PRO A 12 -20.71 33.12 10.29
C PRO A 12 -20.12 32.14 9.27
N THR A 13 -19.10 32.58 8.54
CA THR A 13 -18.23 31.69 7.77
C THR A 13 -17.52 30.75 8.73
N LYS A 14 -17.75 29.45 8.59
CA LYS A 14 -17.07 28.43 9.38
C LYS A 14 -16.01 27.79 8.49
N GLU A 15 -14.74 28.12 8.73
CA GLU A 15 -13.61 27.39 8.16
C GLU A 15 -13.74 25.91 8.54
N THR A 16 -13.77 25.04 7.53
CA THR A 16 -13.57 23.60 7.69
C THR A 16 -12.07 23.35 7.66
N VAL A 17 -11.51 22.93 8.80
CA VAL A 17 -10.15 22.38 8.85
C VAL A 17 -10.24 20.94 8.32
N ILE A 18 -9.30 20.58 7.46
CA ILE A 18 -9.21 19.28 6.79
C ILE A 18 -7.92 18.61 7.29
N ASP A 19 -8.00 17.33 7.69
CA ASP A 19 -6.93 16.56 8.35
C ASP A 19 -6.91 15.12 7.77
N GLU A 20 -5.78 14.70 7.20
CA GLU A 20 -5.56 13.53 6.32
C GLU A 20 -5.33 12.17 7.08
N ALA A 21 -5.76 10.99 6.56
CA ALA A 21 -5.49 9.61 7.12
C ALA A 21 -5.97 8.44 6.18
N ALA A 22 -5.40 7.20 6.02
CA ALA A 22 -4.90 6.14 6.94
C ALA A 22 -4.35 4.71 6.43
N ILE A 23 -4.17 4.40 5.11
CA ILE A 23 -3.65 3.17 4.36
C ILE A 23 -4.37 1.78 4.43
N ASP A 24 -4.19 0.97 3.36
CA ASP A 24 -4.54 -0.46 3.22
C ASP A 24 -3.34 -1.45 3.21
N GLU A 25 -2.72 -2.03 2.15
CA GLU A 25 -2.86 -2.16 0.66
C GLU A 25 -2.31 -3.59 0.25
N ALA A 26 -2.61 -4.14 -0.95
CA ALA A 26 -1.85 -5.20 -1.67
C ALA A 26 -2.57 -5.83 -2.89
N ALA A 27 -2.02 -5.74 -4.13
CA ALA A 27 -1.88 -6.82 -5.16
C ALA A 27 -2.16 -6.47 -6.64
N ILE A 28 -1.15 -6.59 -7.53
CA ILE A 28 -1.28 -6.89 -8.98
C ILE A 28 -0.14 -7.85 -9.41
N ASP A 29 -0.44 -8.81 -10.29
CA ASP A 29 0.52 -9.62 -11.06
C ASP A 29 -0.07 -9.89 -12.47
N GLU A 30 0.75 -10.35 -13.43
CA GLU A 30 0.37 -10.80 -14.79
C GLU A 30 -0.27 -9.75 -15.76
N ALA A 31 0.56 -8.90 -16.39
CA ALA A 31 0.24 -8.29 -17.70
C ALA A 31 1.45 -7.81 -18.53
N ALA A 32 1.88 -8.65 -19.49
CA ALA A 32 2.50 -8.30 -20.78
C ALA A 32 3.42 -7.06 -20.92
N ILE A 33 4.74 -7.30 -20.98
CA ILE A 33 5.68 -6.40 -21.66
C ILE A 33 5.67 -6.74 -23.16
N ASP A 34 5.27 -5.78 -24.00
CA ASP A 34 5.36 -5.84 -25.47
C ASP A 34 6.55 -4.97 -25.96
N GLU A 35 7.11 -5.28 -27.13
CA GLU A 35 8.41 -4.71 -27.55
C GLU A 35 8.37 -3.21 -27.95
N ALA A 36 9.32 -2.44 -27.44
CA ALA A 36 9.75 -1.17 -28.05
C ALA A 36 11.26 -0.92 -27.82
N ALA A 37 12.02 -0.73 -28.90
CA ALA A 37 13.47 -0.48 -28.87
C ALA A 37 13.82 1.02 -28.80
N ILE A 38 15.04 1.34 -28.32
CA ILE A 38 15.89 2.53 -28.56
C ILE A 38 17.13 2.41 -27.64
N ASP A 39 18.37 2.83 -27.97
CA ASP A 39 19.17 2.86 -29.21
C ASP A 39 20.65 3.01 -28.77
N GLU A 40 21.65 2.71 -29.61
CA GLU A 40 23.07 2.68 -29.20
C GLU A 40 23.74 4.06 -29.02
N ALA A 41 24.63 4.20 -28.02
CA ALA A 41 25.57 5.33 -27.90
C ALA A 41 26.89 5.01 -27.13
N ALA A 42 27.79 4.24 -27.76
CA ALA A 42 29.26 4.38 -27.74
C ALA A 42 30.06 4.74 -26.45
N ILE A 43 30.85 3.75 -25.98
CA ILE A 43 32.35 3.76 -25.94
C ILE A 43 33.08 4.96 -25.28
N ASP A 44 33.89 4.67 -24.25
CA ASP A 44 35.35 4.84 -24.34
C ASP A 44 36.12 3.81 -23.49
N GLU A 45 37.41 3.62 -23.78
CA GLU A 45 38.25 2.46 -23.38
C GLU A 45 39.52 2.87 -22.59
N ALA A 46 40.39 1.88 -22.31
CA ALA A 46 41.71 1.95 -21.66
C ALA A 46 41.73 1.97 -20.10
N ALA A 47 42.77 1.46 -19.44
CA ALA A 47 44.10 1.09 -19.94
C ALA A 47 44.67 -0.23 -19.38
N ILE A 48 45.55 -0.84 -20.17
CA ILE A 48 46.37 -2.03 -19.86
C ILE A 48 47.70 -1.59 -19.21
N ASP A 49 48.26 -2.43 -18.32
CA ASP A 49 49.72 -2.58 -18.22
C ASP A 49 50.08 -4.06 -17.90
N GLU A 50 51.16 -4.58 -18.51
CA GLU A 50 51.47 -6.02 -18.55
C GLU A 50 52.99 -6.24 -18.75
N ALA A 51 53.69 -6.70 -17.69
CA ALA A 51 55.10 -7.09 -17.68
C ALA A 51 55.50 -7.69 -16.30
N ALA A 52 56.43 -8.63 -16.16
CA ALA A 52 57.07 -9.54 -17.11
C ALA A 52 57.73 -10.73 -16.37
N THR A 53 58.25 -11.70 -17.13
CA THR A 53 58.91 -12.96 -16.69
C THR A 53 60.26 -12.79 -15.98
N ASP A 54 60.68 -13.81 -15.22
CA ASP A 54 62.05 -14.35 -15.30
C ASP A 54 62.10 -15.83 -14.82
N GLU A 55 63.10 -16.60 -15.26
CA GLU A 55 63.16 -18.07 -15.10
C GLU A 55 64.54 -18.60 -14.62
N ALA A 56 64.52 -19.78 -13.98
CA ALA A 56 65.61 -20.77 -13.84
C ALA A 56 66.88 -20.45 -12.99
N ALA A 57 67.14 -21.33 -12.01
CA ALA A 57 68.47 -21.71 -11.54
C ALA A 57 68.45 -23.18 -11.04
N ILE A 58 69.59 -23.88 -11.07
CA ILE A 58 69.72 -25.33 -10.86
C ILE A 58 70.67 -25.62 -9.69
N ASP A 59 70.38 -26.64 -8.88
CA ASP A 59 71.44 -27.46 -8.24
C ASP A 59 70.95 -28.91 -8.03
N GLU A 60 71.87 -29.86 -7.91
CA GLU A 60 71.60 -31.31 -7.91
C GLU A 60 72.31 -32.04 -6.74
N ALA A 61 71.66 -33.03 -6.10
CA ALA A 61 72.33 -34.25 -5.59
C ALA A 61 71.38 -35.29 -4.91
N ALA A 62 71.04 -36.34 -5.66
CA ALA A 62 71.12 -37.78 -5.31
C ALA A 62 70.48 -38.42 -4.03
N THR A 63 70.07 -39.69 -4.22
CA THR A 63 69.70 -40.77 -3.26
C THR A 63 68.40 -40.60 -2.45
N ASP A 64 67.53 -41.62 -2.29
CA ASP A 64 67.54 -43.01 -2.82
C ASP A 64 66.12 -43.64 -2.83
N GLU A 65 65.91 -44.70 -3.65
CA GLU A 65 64.93 -45.82 -3.50
C GLU A 65 63.42 -45.50 -3.23
N ALA A 66 62.38 -46.05 -3.90
CA ALA A 66 62.26 -47.11 -4.92
C ALA A 66 60.81 -47.20 -5.51
N ALA A 67 60.60 -48.11 -6.48
CA ALA A 67 59.31 -48.68 -6.97
C ALA A 67 58.30 -47.73 -7.70
N THR A 68 58.14 -47.78 -9.05
CA THR A 68 57.32 -48.71 -9.90
C THR A 68 55.80 -48.64 -9.64
N ASP A 69 54.89 -48.60 -10.64
CA ASP A 69 55.01 -48.95 -12.08
C ASP A 69 53.99 -48.19 -12.97
N GLU A 70 54.06 -48.35 -14.30
CA GLU A 70 53.10 -47.81 -15.31
C GLU A 70 51.88 -48.78 -15.54
N ALA A 71 50.88 -48.61 -16.43
CA ALA A 71 50.61 -47.68 -17.54
C ALA A 71 49.11 -47.64 -17.99
N ALA A 72 48.72 -46.53 -18.64
CA ALA A 72 47.87 -46.42 -19.86
C ALA A 72 46.38 -46.91 -19.96
N THR A 73 45.71 -46.42 -21.03
CA THR A 73 44.35 -46.68 -21.56
C THR A 73 43.17 -46.03 -20.79
N ASP A 74 42.07 -45.56 -21.43
CA ASP A 74 41.66 -45.61 -22.85
C ASP A 74 40.91 -44.33 -23.31
N GLU A 75 40.54 -44.19 -24.60
CA GLU A 75 39.94 -42.98 -25.19
C GLU A 75 38.38 -42.84 -25.14
N ALA A 76 37.94 -41.57 -25.07
CA ALA A 76 36.76 -40.93 -25.70
C ALA A 76 35.35 -41.55 -25.73
N ALA A 77 34.34 -40.81 -25.23
CA ALA A 77 33.10 -40.43 -25.95
C ALA A 77 32.13 -39.55 -25.10
N THR A 78 31.48 -38.53 -25.72
CA THR A 78 30.18 -37.86 -25.35
C THR A 78 30.02 -37.26 -23.93
N ASP A 79 29.31 -36.15 -23.67
CA ASP A 79 28.00 -35.70 -24.19
C ASP A 79 27.82 -34.15 -24.08
N GLU A 80 26.61 -33.60 -24.31
CA GLU A 80 26.34 -32.16 -24.55
C GLU A 80 25.84 -31.28 -23.36
N THR A 81 26.13 -29.97 -23.45
CA THR A 81 25.31 -28.79 -23.02
C THR A 81 25.12 -28.41 -21.52
N ALA A 82 24.58 -27.18 -21.34
CA ALA A 82 24.35 -26.36 -20.13
C ALA A 82 25.63 -25.83 -19.46
N THR A 83 25.92 -24.52 -19.33
CA THR A 83 25.15 -23.27 -19.08
C THR A 83 24.57 -23.12 -17.67
N ASP A 84 25.20 -22.26 -16.88
CA ASP A 84 24.59 -21.58 -15.73
C ASP A 84 25.30 -20.22 -15.56
N GLU A 85 24.56 -19.11 -15.68
CA GLU A 85 25.06 -17.75 -15.42
C GLU A 85 24.36 -17.20 -14.18
N THR A 86 25.13 -16.69 -13.23
CA THR A 86 24.59 -16.20 -11.96
C THR A 86 23.93 -14.83 -12.13
N ALA A 87 22.61 -14.83 -12.36
CA ALA A 87 21.82 -13.61 -12.36
C ALA A 87 21.74 -12.99 -10.94
N THR A 88 22.14 -11.73 -10.81
CA THR A 88 21.76 -10.86 -9.69
C THR A 88 20.65 -9.94 -10.18
N ASP A 89 19.43 -10.20 -9.71
CA ASP A 89 18.21 -9.48 -10.12
C ASP A 89 18.00 -8.22 -9.27
N GLU A 90 17.42 -7.16 -9.87
CA GLU A 90 17.15 -5.90 -9.16
C GLU A 90 15.74 -5.88 -8.53
N ALA A 91 15.55 -5.03 -7.53
CA ALA A 91 14.35 -5.06 -6.71
C ALA A 91 13.14 -4.40 -7.39
N THR A 92 12.09 -5.17 -7.64
CA THR A 92 10.76 -4.67 -7.97
C THR A 92 10.16 -3.86 -6.81
N THR A 93 9.37 -2.84 -7.14
CA THR A 93 8.56 -2.07 -6.18
C THR A 93 7.59 -2.99 -5.42
N ASP A 94 7.39 -2.75 -4.13
CA ASP A 94 6.46 -3.51 -3.28
C ASP A 94 5.27 -2.63 -2.85
N ASP A 95 4.13 -3.28 -2.72
CA ASP A 95 2.77 -2.73 -2.75
C ASP A 95 2.12 -3.05 -1.38
N THR A 96 1.96 -2.03 -0.53
CA THR A 96 1.54 -2.19 0.88
C THR A 96 0.97 -0.93 1.56
N THR A 97 0.85 0.21 0.88
CA THR A 97 0.35 1.46 1.46
C THR A 97 -0.23 2.45 0.43
N ALA A 98 -1.57 2.60 0.38
CA ALA A 98 -2.18 3.67 -0.43
C ALA A 98 -3.60 4.15 0.02
N THR A 99 -3.74 4.65 1.25
CA THR A 99 -5.04 5.22 1.71
C THR A 99 -4.94 6.31 2.80
N GLU A 100 -3.76 6.84 3.11
CA GLU A 100 -3.46 8.14 3.80
C GLU A 100 -2.72 8.99 2.81
N GLU A 101 -1.68 8.43 2.18
CA GLU A 101 -1.10 9.05 1.00
C GLU A 101 -2.19 9.37 -0.03
N VAL A 102 -3.08 8.41 -0.32
CA VAL A 102 -4.19 8.60 -1.28
C VAL A 102 -5.41 9.32 -0.70
N ALA A 103 -5.71 9.20 0.59
CA ALA A 103 -6.87 9.90 1.17
C ALA A 103 -6.55 11.36 1.50
N GLY A 104 -5.35 11.62 2.02
CA GLY A 104 -4.76 12.94 2.10
C GLY A 104 -4.56 13.57 0.72
N ALA A 105 -4.08 12.81 -0.26
CA ALA A 105 -4.07 13.26 -1.64
C ALA A 105 -5.48 13.56 -2.20
N LEU A 106 -6.52 12.82 -1.78
CA LEU A 106 -7.91 13.10 -2.15
C LEU A 106 -8.45 14.37 -1.46
N ASP A 107 -8.11 14.59 -0.19
CA ASP A 107 -8.45 15.79 0.57
C ASP A 107 -7.72 17.03 0.02
N ALA A 108 -6.40 16.96 -0.17
CA ALA A 108 -5.58 17.99 -0.79
C ALA A 108 -6.00 18.28 -2.24
N ALA A 109 -6.35 17.26 -3.03
CA ALA A 109 -6.90 17.47 -4.37
C ALA A 109 -8.32 18.08 -4.32
N THR A 110 -9.10 17.79 -3.28
CA THR A 110 -10.39 18.44 -3.05
C THR A 110 -10.21 19.91 -2.67
N GLU A 111 -9.20 20.25 -1.83
CA GLU A 111 -8.79 21.63 -1.56
C GLU A 111 -8.32 22.36 -2.84
N ALA A 112 -7.46 21.74 -3.64
CA ALA A 112 -6.95 22.33 -4.89
C ALA A 112 -8.08 22.64 -5.90
N VAL A 113 -9.15 21.84 -5.89
CA VAL A 113 -10.33 22.01 -6.74
C VAL A 113 -11.34 23.04 -6.15
N VAL A 114 -11.09 23.66 -4.99
CA VAL A 114 -11.96 24.69 -4.40
C VAL A 114 -12.17 25.91 -5.30
N GLU A 115 -11.20 26.32 -6.14
CA GLU A 115 -11.44 27.40 -7.14
C GLU A 115 -12.49 27.03 -8.21
N LEU A 116 -12.91 25.77 -8.29
CA LEU A 116 -13.99 25.28 -9.15
C LEU A 116 -15.25 24.82 -8.36
N ALA A 117 -15.22 24.82 -7.02
CA ALA A 117 -16.21 24.12 -6.19
C ALA A 117 -17.56 24.84 -6.01
N ASP A 118 -17.72 26.09 -6.49
CA ASP A 118 -19.00 26.83 -6.43
C ASP A 118 -20.17 26.14 -7.18
N THR A 119 -19.92 25.06 -7.93
CA THR A 119 -20.92 24.30 -8.71
C THR A 119 -21.12 22.83 -8.32
N VAL A 120 -20.24 22.23 -7.50
CA VAL A 120 -20.27 20.79 -7.16
C VAL A 120 -19.96 20.52 -5.69
N ASN A 121 -20.49 19.42 -5.16
CA ASN A 121 -20.19 18.94 -3.81
C ASN A 121 -19.75 17.49 -3.92
N PHE A 122 -18.56 17.15 -3.41
CA PHE A 122 -18.09 15.77 -3.33
C PHE A 122 -18.53 15.11 -2.01
N THR A 123 -18.52 13.78 -1.96
CA THR A 123 -18.89 13.03 -0.75
C THR A 123 -18.16 11.69 -0.77
N VAL A 124 -17.13 11.56 0.06
CA VAL A 124 -16.38 10.29 0.21
C VAL A 124 -17.31 9.24 0.82
N THR A 125 -17.37 8.05 0.22
CA THR A 125 -18.15 6.92 0.74
C THR A 125 -17.28 5.68 0.70
N TYR A 126 -17.11 5.02 1.84
CA TYR A 126 -16.19 3.90 2.00
C TYR A 126 -16.91 2.57 1.77
N PHE A 127 -16.28 1.67 1.00
CA PHE A 127 -16.78 0.33 0.73
C PHE A 127 -15.86 -0.72 1.37
N PRO A 128 -16.41 -1.77 2.02
CA PRO A 128 -15.60 -2.72 2.76
C PRO A 128 -14.93 -3.74 1.82
N TYR A 129 -13.62 -3.91 1.97
CA TYR A 129 -12.80 -4.91 1.28
C TYR A 129 -11.88 -5.61 2.30
N GLN A 130 -11.48 -6.86 2.05
CA GLN A 130 -10.59 -7.59 2.96
C GLN A 130 -9.46 -8.28 2.19
N LEU A 131 -8.23 -7.76 2.34
CA LEU A 131 -7.00 -8.35 1.81
C LEU A 131 -6.75 -9.80 2.29
N ASN A 132 -7.14 -10.12 3.53
CA ASN A 132 -7.06 -11.47 4.07
C ASN A 132 -8.34 -11.82 4.88
N PRO A 133 -9.39 -12.36 4.22
CA PRO A 133 -10.64 -12.75 4.86
C PRO A 133 -10.48 -13.90 5.88
N GLU A 134 -9.44 -14.74 5.71
CA GLU A 134 -9.17 -15.94 6.50
C GLU A 134 -8.24 -15.69 7.71
N ALA A 135 -7.80 -14.45 7.92
CA ALA A 135 -7.03 -14.07 9.10
C ALA A 135 -7.78 -14.41 10.42
N THR A 136 -7.05 -14.74 11.48
CA THR A 136 -7.63 -15.04 12.80
C THR A 136 -8.11 -13.77 13.52
N LYS A 137 -8.93 -13.93 14.57
CA LYS A 137 -9.38 -12.80 15.40
C LYS A 137 -8.38 -12.42 16.50
N GLU A 138 -7.47 -13.32 16.82
CA GLU A 138 -6.37 -13.15 17.76
C GLU A 138 -5.13 -12.54 17.08
N GLY A 139 -4.98 -12.81 15.79
CA GLY A 139 -3.92 -12.30 14.93
C GLY A 139 -2.55 -12.96 15.12
N GLU A 140 -1.57 -12.39 14.42
CA GLU A 140 -0.14 -12.74 14.47
C GLU A 140 0.70 -11.46 14.62
N ASP A 141 1.93 -11.58 15.13
CA ASP A 141 2.87 -10.45 15.22
C ASP A 141 3.11 -9.83 13.83
N LYS A 142 2.86 -8.53 13.69
CA LYS A 142 2.85 -7.84 12.39
C LYS A 142 4.21 -7.94 11.69
N TYR A 143 5.30 -7.74 12.41
CA TYR A 143 6.65 -7.77 11.84
C TYR A 143 7.02 -9.19 11.38
N GLU A 144 6.80 -10.19 12.25
CA GLU A 144 7.10 -11.58 11.96
C GLU A 144 6.19 -12.22 10.90
N TRP A 145 4.94 -11.72 10.76
CA TRP A 145 4.01 -12.11 9.72
C TRP A 145 4.44 -11.55 8.35
N TYR A 146 4.70 -10.25 8.24
CA TYR A 146 5.19 -9.65 6.99
C TYR A 146 6.50 -10.30 6.53
N LYS A 147 7.47 -10.43 7.44
CA LYS A 147 8.78 -11.04 7.13
C LYS A 147 8.64 -12.44 6.51
N LYS A 148 7.73 -13.28 7.02
CA LYS A 148 7.50 -14.64 6.49
C LYS A 148 6.63 -14.67 5.24
N SER A 149 5.49 -13.99 5.28
CA SER A 149 4.42 -14.10 4.27
C SER A 149 4.69 -13.29 3.00
N LYS A 150 5.47 -12.21 3.09
CA LYS A 150 5.86 -11.36 1.94
C LYS A 150 7.35 -11.47 1.62
N TYR A 151 8.22 -11.49 2.63
CA TYR A 151 9.68 -11.32 2.44
C TYR A 151 10.54 -12.59 2.55
N GLY A 152 9.93 -13.78 2.54
CA GLY A 152 10.66 -15.06 2.51
C GLY A 152 11.52 -15.32 3.76
N ASP A 153 11.06 -14.85 4.92
CA ASP A 153 11.75 -14.83 6.22
C ASP A 153 13.06 -14.00 6.26
N SER A 154 13.33 -13.18 5.23
CA SER A 154 14.53 -12.35 5.15
C SER A 154 14.44 -11.07 5.99
N ASN A 155 15.36 -10.93 6.95
CA ASN A 155 15.51 -9.71 7.74
C ASN A 155 15.96 -8.51 6.88
N ASP A 156 16.74 -8.73 5.83
CA ASP A 156 17.29 -7.66 5.00
C ASP A 156 16.19 -7.04 4.13
N LYS A 157 15.36 -7.88 3.49
CA LYS A 157 14.17 -7.43 2.75
C LYS A 157 13.18 -6.70 3.66
N MET A 158 12.91 -7.23 4.86
CA MET A 158 12.05 -6.57 5.85
C MET A 158 12.64 -5.23 6.32
N SER A 159 13.97 -5.11 6.44
CA SER A 159 14.65 -3.86 6.79
C SER A 159 14.57 -2.82 5.66
N MET A 160 14.67 -3.25 4.41
CA MET A 160 14.44 -2.40 3.23
C MET A 160 13.00 -1.89 3.20
N TYR A 161 12.01 -2.78 3.36
CA TYR A 161 10.59 -2.42 3.46
C TYR A 161 10.34 -1.38 4.58
N VAL A 162 10.81 -1.65 5.80
CA VAL A 162 10.70 -0.71 6.94
C VAL A 162 11.34 0.64 6.63
N THR A 163 12.47 0.67 5.93
CA THR A 163 13.19 1.91 5.57
C THR A 163 12.44 2.71 4.51
N LEU A 164 12.01 2.06 3.43
CA LEU A 164 11.23 2.66 2.35
C LEU A 164 9.91 3.21 2.90
N MET A 165 9.19 2.39 3.67
CA MET A 165 7.90 2.80 4.21
C MET A 165 7.99 3.91 5.24
N SER A 166 9.05 3.92 6.06
CA SER A 166 9.30 5.06 6.96
C SER A 166 9.52 6.36 6.19
N ALA A 167 10.02 6.32 4.95
CA ALA A 167 10.22 7.51 4.12
C ALA A 167 8.90 8.00 3.51
N TYR A 168 8.13 7.12 2.86
CA TYR A 168 6.80 7.44 2.31
C TYR A 168 5.88 8.03 3.38
N GLY A 169 5.82 7.38 4.55
CA GLY A 169 5.07 7.89 5.69
C GLY A 169 5.47 9.32 6.09
N GLN A 170 6.77 9.60 6.16
CA GLN A 170 7.25 10.94 6.51
C GLN A 170 6.90 12.01 5.46
N SER A 171 6.71 11.68 4.17
CA SER A 171 6.22 12.62 3.16
C SER A 171 4.76 13.01 3.38
N ALA A 172 3.91 12.06 3.77
CA ALA A 172 2.47 12.28 4.00
C ALA A 172 2.10 12.52 5.49
N GLY A 173 3.07 12.83 6.35
CA GLY A 173 2.84 13.19 7.76
C GLY A 173 2.70 12.02 8.76
N ILE A 174 2.85 10.80 8.27
CA ILE A 174 2.49 9.52 8.91
C ILE A 174 3.66 8.94 9.70
N ASN A 175 3.42 8.57 10.96
CA ASN A 175 4.44 7.99 11.82
C ASN A 175 4.33 6.45 11.92
N TYR A 176 4.51 5.72 10.81
CA TYR A 176 4.35 4.25 10.76
C TYR A 176 5.12 3.47 11.85
N LYS A 177 4.48 2.41 12.34
CA LYS A 177 5.01 1.42 13.27
C LYS A 177 4.74 0.00 12.78
N PHE A 178 5.81 -0.77 12.70
CA PHE A 178 5.82 -2.11 12.10
C PHE A 178 5.60 -3.23 13.12
N GLY A 179 5.61 -2.94 14.43
CA GLY A 179 5.14 -3.83 15.48
C GLY A 179 3.62 -3.75 15.67
N GLY A 180 3.09 -4.59 16.57
CA GLY A 180 1.65 -4.78 16.76
C GLY A 180 1.17 -6.10 16.14
N ILE A 181 -0.12 -6.19 15.80
CA ILE A 181 -0.77 -7.46 15.42
C ILE A 181 -1.54 -7.31 14.09
N VAL A 182 -1.27 -8.20 13.12
CA VAL A 182 -2.11 -8.40 11.92
C VAL A 182 -3.25 -9.35 12.29
N ALA A 183 -4.50 -8.95 12.05
CA ALA A 183 -5.69 -9.73 12.40
C ALA A 183 -6.88 -9.41 11.49
N ASN A 184 -7.95 -10.22 11.59
CA ASN A 184 -9.14 -10.07 10.75
C ASN A 184 -9.86 -8.73 10.94
N THR A 185 -10.02 -7.98 9.85
CA THR A 185 -10.63 -6.64 9.84
C THR A 185 -12.16 -6.63 9.84
N LEU A 186 -12.84 -7.79 9.73
CA LEU A 186 -14.28 -7.87 9.47
C LEU A 186 -15.15 -7.11 10.50
N ASP A 187 -14.82 -7.17 11.79
CA ASP A 187 -15.54 -6.42 12.83
C ASP A 187 -15.30 -4.90 12.74
N ALA A 188 -14.17 -4.46 12.17
CA ALA A 188 -13.91 -3.04 11.90
C ALA A 188 -14.75 -2.55 10.70
N HIS A 189 -14.75 -3.27 9.58
CA HIS A 189 -15.63 -2.96 8.44
C HIS A 189 -17.12 -2.98 8.85
N ARG A 190 -17.52 -3.90 9.75
CA ARG A 190 -18.89 -3.99 10.28
C ARG A 190 -19.29 -2.73 11.06
N VAL A 191 -18.39 -2.20 11.89
CA VAL A 191 -18.57 -0.94 12.63
C VAL A 191 -18.62 0.26 11.67
N VAL A 192 -17.66 0.37 10.76
CA VAL A 192 -17.62 1.45 9.75
C VAL A 192 -18.92 1.48 8.94
N GLN A 193 -19.35 0.34 8.38
CA GLN A 193 -20.55 0.27 7.54
C GLN A 193 -21.82 0.67 8.31
N HIS A 194 -22.00 0.16 9.54
CA HIS A 194 -23.19 0.48 10.34
C HIS A 194 -23.30 1.97 10.64
N PHE A 195 -22.21 2.61 11.05
CA PHE A 195 -22.25 4.04 11.39
C PHE A 195 -22.25 4.94 10.15
N GLN A 196 -21.65 4.52 9.03
CA GLN A 196 -21.81 5.19 7.74
C GLN A 196 -23.27 5.25 7.29
N GLU A 197 -23.98 4.12 7.30
CA GLU A 197 -25.39 4.05 6.85
C GLU A 197 -26.36 4.77 7.80
N LYS A 198 -25.99 4.88 9.08
CA LYS A 198 -26.86 5.40 10.15
C LYS A 198 -26.63 6.88 10.46
N GLN A 199 -25.39 7.36 10.34
CA GLN A 199 -24.98 8.70 10.75
C GLN A 199 -24.24 9.49 9.65
N GLY A 200 -23.84 8.83 8.56
CA GLY A 200 -23.31 9.47 7.36
C GLY A 200 -21.79 9.33 7.17
N PRO A 201 -21.27 9.76 6.00
CA PRO A 201 -19.87 9.58 5.62
C PRO A 201 -18.89 10.31 6.55
N GLU A 202 -19.23 11.52 7.03
CA GLU A 202 -18.43 12.26 8.02
C GLU A 202 -18.18 11.48 9.34
N VAL A 203 -19.02 10.50 9.66
CA VAL A 203 -18.84 9.63 10.84
C VAL A 203 -18.02 8.40 10.49
N ALA A 204 -18.18 7.87 9.27
CA ALA A 204 -17.36 6.77 8.75
C ALA A 204 -15.87 7.16 8.68
N ASP A 205 -15.59 8.30 8.06
CA ASP A 205 -14.31 9.00 8.00
C ASP A 205 -13.60 9.04 9.37
N LYS A 206 -14.25 9.62 10.40
CA LYS A 206 -13.64 9.74 11.75
C LYS A 206 -13.42 8.41 12.45
N ILE A 207 -14.23 7.39 12.17
CA ILE A 207 -13.95 6.02 12.64
C ILE A 207 -12.69 5.50 11.93
N ILE A 208 -12.67 5.59 10.60
CA ILE A 208 -11.62 5.08 9.73
C ILE A 208 -10.27 5.70 10.10
N ASN A 209 -10.16 7.02 10.13
CA ASN A 209 -8.93 7.74 10.45
C ASN A 209 -8.41 7.42 11.86
N SER A 210 -9.32 7.15 12.81
CA SER A 210 -8.97 6.69 14.15
C SER A 210 -8.61 5.20 14.24
N LEU A 211 -9.19 4.32 13.43
CA LEU A 211 -8.75 2.90 13.31
C LEU A 211 -7.35 2.83 12.71
N TYR A 212 -7.14 3.62 11.67
CA TYR A 212 -5.92 3.68 10.90
C TYR A 212 -4.72 4.19 11.74
N SER A 213 -4.79 5.39 12.34
CA SER A 213 -3.74 5.86 13.27
C SER A 213 -3.52 4.88 14.44
N GLN A 214 -4.57 4.19 14.91
CA GLN A 214 -4.43 3.14 15.93
C GLN A 214 -3.58 1.95 15.45
N TYR A 215 -3.77 1.46 14.22
CA TYR A 215 -3.09 0.27 13.68
C TYR A 215 -1.72 0.58 13.07
N PHE A 216 -1.60 1.69 12.33
CA PHE A 216 -0.39 2.07 11.61
C PHE A 216 0.60 2.84 12.48
N GLU A 217 0.17 3.81 13.29
CA GLU A 217 1.09 4.61 14.10
C GLU A 217 1.21 4.16 15.57
N ASN A 218 0.22 3.42 16.08
CA ASN A 218 0.10 3.11 17.50
C ASN A 218 0.11 1.60 17.82
N GLU A 219 0.40 0.72 16.85
CA GLU A 219 0.59 -0.73 17.05
C GLU A 219 -0.61 -1.47 17.70
N LYS A 220 -1.83 -0.93 17.56
CA LYS A 220 -3.05 -1.55 18.11
C LYS A 220 -3.57 -2.65 17.18
N HIS A 221 -4.28 -3.62 17.76
CA HIS A 221 -5.00 -4.64 17.02
C HIS A 221 -6.11 -3.99 16.17
N PRO A 222 -6.27 -4.30 14.86
CA PRO A 222 -7.14 -3.53 13.96
C PRO A 222 -8.63 -3.59 14.34
N SER A 223 -9.09 -4.69 14.95
CA SER A 223 -10.51 -4.98 15.17
C SER A 223 -10.88 -5.34 16.62
N SER A 224 -10.04 -4.99 17.61
CA SER A 224 -10.38 -5.31 19.02
C SER A 224 -11.48 -4.39 19.54
N ASP A 225 -12.30 -4.85 20.49
CA ASP A 225 -13.37 -4.05 21.10
C ASP A 225 -12.87 -2.68 21.60
N GLN A 226 -11.66 -2.62 22.17
CA GLN A 226 -11.05 -1.36 22.60
C GLN A 226 -10.69 -0.46 21.41
N THR A 227 -10.19 -1.01 20.30
CA THR A 227 -9.88 -0.26 19.08
C THR A 227 -11.14 0.35 18.48
N LEU A 228 -12.19 -0.47 18.36
CA LEU A 228 -13.49 -0.10 17.81
C LEU A 228 -14.21 0.94 18.69
N LEU A 229 -14.17 0.78 20.02
CA LEU A 229 -14.70 1.77 20.97
C LEU A 229 -13.94 3.10 20.93
N THR A 230 -12.61 3.05 20.74
CA THR A 230 -11.80 4.27 20.62
C THR A 230 -12.14 5.03 19.34
N ALA A 231 -12.24 4.33 18.21
CA ALA A 231 -12.57 4.93 16.91
C ALA A 231 -14.00 5.49 16.85
N THR A 232 -14.98 4.76 17.37
CA THR A 232 -16.36 5.26 17.48
C THR A 232 -16.49 6.45 18.45
N THR A 233 -15.69 6.49 19.53
CA THR A 233 -15.60 7.65 20.42
C THR A 233 -14.99 8.87 19.71
N ALA A 234 -13.95 8.68 18.88
CA ALA A 234 -13.35 9.76 18.09
C ALA A 234 -14.35 10.36 17.09
N ALA A 235 -15.21 9.52 16.50
CA ALA A 235 -16.32 9.95 15.63
C ALA A 235 -17.52 10.56 16.38
N GLY A 236 -17.47 10.66 17.72
CA GLY A 236 -18.52 11.28 18.54
C GLY A 236 -19.72 10.39 18.86
N ILE A 237 -19.64 9.08 18.57
CA ILE A 237 -20.72 8.12 18.85
C ILE A 237 -20.77 7.85 20.39
N PRO A 238 -21.96 7.79 21.02
CA PRO A 238 -22.05 7.48 22.44
C PRO A 238 -21.53 6.07 22.78
N ASP A 239 -20.71 5.91 23.84
CA ASP A 239 -20.19 4.59 24.28
C ASP A 239 -21.29 3.55 24.41
N SER A 240 -22.47 3.90 24.96
CA SER A 240 -23.59 2.96 25.08
C SER A 240 -24.16 2.46 23.75
N GLU A 241 -24.06 3.26 22.68
CA GLU A 241 -24.49 2.88 21.34
C GLU A 241 -23.41 2.05 20.63
N ALA A 242 -22.17 2.56 20.63
CA ALA A 242 -21.01 1.88 20.07
C ALA A 242 -20.82 0.49 20.70
N ARG A 243 -20.80 0.43 22.04
CA ARG A 243 -20.68 -0.81 22.81
C ARG A 243 -21.77 -1.81 22.48
N SER A 244 -23.04 -1.38 22.38
CA SER A 244 -24.14 -2.29 22.08
C SER A 244 -24.00 -2.93 20.69
N PHE A 245 -23.48 -2.20 19.71
CA PHE A 245 -23.26 -2.74 18.36
C PHE A 245 -21.95 -3.55 18.24
N ILE A 246 -20.91 -3.16 18.97
CA ILE A 246 -19.64 -3.90 19.01
C ILE A 246 -19.83 -5.24 19.72
N GLU A 247 -20.47 -5.26 20.89
CA GLU A 247 -20.69 -6.47 21.71
C GLU A 247 -21.65 -7.48 21.03
N ASP A 248 -22.65 -7.02 20.24
CA ASP A 248 -23.37 -7.91 19.32
C ASP A 248 -22.52 -8.21 18.08
N ARG A 249 -21.97 -9.42 18.00
CA ARG A 249 -21.12 -9.87 16.88
C ARG A 249 -21.90 -10.30 15.63
N TYR A 250 -23.22 -10.21 15.63
CA TYR A 250 -24.09 -10.63 14.52
C TYR A 250 -24.80 -9.45 13.83
N ASP A 251 -25.07 -8.35 14.53
CA ASP A 251 -25.69 -7.17 13.92
C ASP A 251 -24.79 -6.56 12.83
N GLY A 252 -25.37 -6.25 11.66
CA GLY A 252 -24.68 -5.83 10.43
C GLY A 252 -23.74 -6.87 9.79
N LEU A 253 -23.57 -8.08 10.36
CA LEU A 253 -22.59 -9.07 9.89
C LEU A 253 -22.93 -9.64 8.49
N PHE A 254 -24.21 -9.77 8.17
CA PHE A 254 -24.65 -10.22 6.85
C PHE A 254 -24.39 -9.15 5.79
N ASP A 255 -24.74 -7.90 6.10
CA ASP A 255 -24.73 -6.79 5.15
C ASP A 255 -23.30 -6.37 4.78
N VAL A 256 -22.38 -6.32 5.75
CA VAL A 256 -20.95 -6.09 5.46
C VAL A 256 -20.35 -7.20 4.59
N LYS A 257 -20.71 -8.48 4.83
CA LYS A 257 -20.23 -9.60 4.02
C LYS A 257 -20.76 -9.56 2.58
N ASN A 258 -22.02 -9.18 2.40
CA ASN A 258 -22.59 -8.99 1.07
C ASN A 258 -21.87 -7.86 0.32
N LYS A 259 -21.54 -6.75 0.98
CA LYS A 259 -20.83 -5.62 0.37
C LYS A 259 -19.37 -5.93 0.01
N ILE A 260 -18.68 -6.74 0.82
CA ILE A 260 -17.34 -7.28 0.47
C ILE A 260 -17.44 -8.17 -0.78
N GLN A 261 -18.45 -9.04 -0.85
CA GLN A 261 -18.70 -9.85 -2.04
C GLN A 261 -19.11 -9.00 -3.26
N GLU A 262 -19.84 -7.90 -3.05
CA GLU A 262 -20.23 -6.95 -4.10
C GLU A 262 -19.00 -6.31 -4.76
N GLN A 263 -17.97 -5.92 -3.99
CA GLN A 263 -16.72 -5.37 -4.56
C GLN A 263 -16.00 -6.40 -5.45
N ALA A 264 -15.91 -7.66 -4.99
CA ALA A 264 -15.34 -8.74 -5.80
C ALA A 264 -16.16 -9.02 -7.08
N HIS A 265 -17.49 -8.91 -7.04
CA HIS A 265 -18.33 -9.01 -8.25
C HIS A 265 -18.20 -7.81 -9.19
N ASN A 266 -17.86 -6.63 -8.66
CA ASN A 266 -17.57 -5.41 -9.42
C ASN A 266 -16.17 -5.43 -10.08
N GLY A 267 -15.35 -6.46 -9.80
CA GLY A 267 -13.99 -6.59 -10.33
C GLY A 267 -12.92 -5.87 -9.51
N VAL A 268 -13.20 -5.56 -8.23
CA VAL A 268 -12.19 -5.06 -7.29
C VAL A 268 -11.38 -6.25 -6.76
N ASP A 269 -10.13 -6.34 -7.19
CA ASP A 269 -9.12 -7.33 -6.77
C ASP A 269 -8.01 -6.72 -5.90
N SER A 270 -7.92 -5.40 -5.90
CA SER A 270 -6.88 -4.56 -5.31
C SER A 270 -7.52 -3.39 -4.57
N VAL A 271 -6.82 -2.85 -3.57
CA VAL A 271 -7.17 -1.59 -2.89
C VAL A 271 -5.94 -0.70 -2.85
N PRO A 272 -6.07 0.64 -2.88
CA PRO A 272 -7.29 1.42 -3.03
C PRO A 272 -7.91 1.22 -4.41
N TYR A 273 -9.24 1.34 -4.45
CA TYR A 273 -10.02 1.35 -5.68
C TYR A 273 -10.99 2.52 -5.57
N ILE A 274 -10.60 3.68 -6.12
CA ILE A 274 -11.34 4.93 -5.99
C ILE A 274 -12.13 5.20 -7.26
N VAL A 275 -13.45 5.27 -7.11
CA VAL A 275 -14.38 5.64 -8.19
C VAL A 275 -14.89 7.05 -7.94
N PHE A 276 -14.52 7.96 -8.83
CA PHE A 276 -15.09 9.29 -8.90
C PHE A 276 -16.38 9.22 -9.72
N GLU A 277 -17.53 9.12 -9.05
CA GLU A 277 -18.85 9.12 -9.71
C GLU A 277 -19.06 10.42 -10.51
N GLY A 278 -19.51 10.31 -11.76
CA GLY A 278 -19.58 11.45 -12.68
C GLY A 278 -20.82 11.50 -13.56
N ARG A 279 -21.34 12.71 -13.78
CA ARG A 279 -22.58 12.98 -14.55
C ARG A 279 -22.58 12.41 -15.99
N ARG A 280 -21.40 12.17 -16.57
CA ARG A 280 -21.21 11.67 -17.95
C ARG A 280 -20.56 10.27 -18.01
N ARG A 281 -19.57 10.03 -17.16
CA ARG A 281 -18.93 8.75 -16.86
C ARG A 281 -18.24 8.89 -15.51
N ASP A 282 -17.95 7.76 -14.90
CA ASP A 282 -17.11 7.68 -13.72
C ASP A 282 -15.62 7.63 -14.12
N ILE A 283 -14.73 7.96 -13.19
CA ILE A 283 -13.28 7.84 -13.36
C ILE A 283 -12.73 6.96 -12.24
N THR A 284 -12.01 5.90 -12.58
CA THR A 284 -11.40 4.98 -11.61
C THR A 284 -9.90 5.22 -11.51
N LEU A 285 -9.37 5.27 -10.28
CA LEU A 285 -7.93 5.19 -9.98
C LEU A 285 -7.67 4.02 -9.01
N ILE A 286 -6.60 3.27 -9.24
CA ILE A 286 -6.26 2.01 -8.53
C ILE A 286 -4.82 2.09 -8.03
N GLY A 287 -4.55 1.66 -6.79
CA GLY A 287 -3.23 1.76 -6.13
C GLY A 287 -2.85 3.20 -5.74
N ALA A 288 -1.70 3.38 -5.07
CA ALA A 288 -1.13 4.71 -4.81
C ALA A 288 -1.03 5.54 -6.11
N LYS A 289 -1.52 6.78 -6.08
CA LYS A 289 -1.23 7.80 -7.10
C LYS A 289 -0.79 9.09 -6.42
N GLU A 290 -0.07 9.90 -7.17
CA GLU A 290 0.33 11.25 -6.76
C GLU A 290 -0.91 12.17 -6.64
N VAL A 291 -0.81 13.20 -5.80
CA VAL A 291 -1.89 14.17 -5.55
C VAL A 291 -2.46 14.75 -6.85
N GLU A 292 -1.59 15.07 -7.80
CA GLU A 292 -1.99 15.66 -9.06
C GLU A 292 -2.80 14.71 -9.94
N GLU A 293 -2.84 13.38 -9.71
CA GLU A 293 -3.76 12.49 -10.44
C GLU A 293 -5.19 12.62 -9.92
N TYR A 294 -5.38 12.72 -8.61
CA TYR A 294 -6.68 12.96 -8.01
C TYR A 294 -7.21 14.36 -8.34
N GLU A 295 -6.35 15.38 -8.38
CA GLU A 295 -6.70 16.72 -8.88
C GLU A 295 -7.24 16.67 -10.32
N LYS A 296 -6.54 15.95 -11.22
CA LYS A 296 -6.92 15.80 -12.63
C LYS A 296 -8.26 15.05 -12.76
N ALA A 297 -8.49 14.02 -11.93
CA ALA A 297 -9.75 13.29 -11.91
C ALA A 297 -10.92 14.19 -11.45
N LEU A 298 -10.80 14.81 -10.27
CA LEU A 298 -11.80 15.72 -9.71
C LEU A 298 -12.11 16.88 -10.67
N ALA A 299 -11.09 17.60 -11.17
CA ALA A 299 -11.28 18.71 -12.09
C ALA A 299 -11.98 18.30 -13.40
N GLN A 300 -11.74 17.07 -13.88
CA GLN A 300 -12.43 16.54 -15.06
C GLN A 300 -13.89 16.17 -14.75
N ILE A 301 -14.21 15.70 -13.54
CA ILE A 301 -15.60 15.49 -13.08
C ILE A 301 -16.36 16.82 -12.96
N VAL A 302 -15.76 17.88 -12.39
CA VAL A 302 -16.40 19.20 -12.30
C VAL A 302 -16.75 19.72 -13.70
N LYS A 303 -15.77 19.70 -14.61
CA LYS A 303 -15.89 20.12 -16.01
C LYS A 303 -16.88 19.27 -16.83
N GLU A 304 -17.16 18.04 -16.42
CA GLU A 304 -18.18 17.18 -17.02
C GLU A 304 -19.52 17.20 -16.28
N SER A 305 -19.67 18.05 -15.26
CA SER A 305 -20.91 18.25 -14.52
C SER A 305 -21.80 19.38 -15.06
N ASP A 306 -21.30 20.19 -16.02
CA ASP A 306 -22.06 21.20 -16.80
C ASP A 306 -22.92 20.61 -17.95
#